data_AF-A0A2T4DTQ6-F1
#
_entry.id   AF-A0A2T4DTQ6-F1
#
_cell.length_a   1.000
_cell.length_b   1.000
_cell.length_c   1.000
_cell.angle_alpha   90.00
_cell.angle_beta   90.00
_cell.angle_gamma   90.00
#
_symmetry.space_group_name_H-M   'P 1'
#
loop_
_entity.id
_entity.type
_entity.pdbx_description
1 polymer ?
#
loop_
_entity_poly.entity_id
_entity_poly.type
_entity_poly.pdbx_seq_one_letter_code
_entity_poly.pdbx_strand_id
1 'polypeptide(L)'
;MLTGARFNLVKTKTENMRIKATLIIILSFTLLFSCEEGEEEGPLKKLTPLIKEFKFEVADNNNLSEDIYGTIDTEDKVINVIFPAHTSLIDLTPTISVPEGVVISPSSKLQQDFSKPNVYTLSGEGYITTEYTVNTSVKESEEADIISFNFLASNNAQLEENIMAVIQGKTIKAQTSDTTDLSALIPSIEISQGASISPAGDQAMDFTGEVKYTVTAQDATTKSEYIVQIDKLSSDKKIKSFKFNINDILYEAGIDYNNYEISLALPYNTDLSNLTPIIEIDEAASITPTTSNPQDFRNTIIYEVIAEDGSKQEYKVYVTVLSALENDRAVLEELYLVNEDYNYSYTYLDWDLSADTMDDWQGVTISEGRVTELIISTVYINKIPNRIKELSELKSLTIVGTRLEELPVEVCYLEKLEALTLNDNNLSSIPAEIKNLKLVKRLHLQENNLDKLPVEIGQMSKLQWLDVHDNYITALPVEIADIPNLLILNIKNNPLTSIPQVICDKKSEINNLRLVITKDDEDICN
;
A
#
# COMPACT_ATOMS: atom_id res chain seq x y z
N MET A 1 31.02 23.92 36.94
CA MET A 1 31.14 25.28 36.35
C MET A 1 29.77 25.93 36.51
N LEU A 2 29.53 26.84 37.47
CA LEU A 2 29.92 28.26 37.45
C LEU A 2 29.70 28.82 36.03
N THR A 3 28.82 29.79 35.74
CA THR A 3 28.48 31.04 36.44
C THR A 3 27.41 31.73 35.58
N GLY A 4 26.45 32.44 36.15
CA GLY A 4 26.56 33.89 36.11
C GLY A 4 25.33 34.58 36.70
N ALA A 5 25.50 35.08 37.91
CA ALA A 5 24.60 35.97 38.61
C ALA A 5 24.62 37.38 38.00
N ARG A 6 23.57 38.17 38.26
CA ARG A 6 23.75 39.48 38.90
C ARG A 6 22.47 40.03 39.55
N PHE A 7 22.65 40.35 40.83
CA PHE A 7 21.80 41.08 41.76
C PHE A 7 21.73 42.59 41.45
N ASN A 8 20.63 43.26 41.83
CA ASN A 8 20.58 44.33 42.86
C ASN A 8 19.12 44.83 43.00
N LEU A 9 18.42 44.67 44.14
CA LEU A 9 18.50 45.36 45.46
C LEU A 9 18.15 46.85 45.45
N VAL A 10 16.98 47.21 46.01
CA VAL A 10 16.72 48.30 46.98
C VAL A 10 15.43 47.90 47.76
N LYS A 11 15.48 47.41 49.01
CA LYS A 11 15.28 48.13 50.31
C LYS A 11 13.99 48.98 50.37
N THR A 12 13.15 49.07 51.40
CA THR A 12 12.97 48.51 52.76
C THR A 12 11.72 49.22 53.30
N LYS A 13 10.82 48.56 54.03
CA LYS A 13 10.34 49.12 55.32
C LYS A 13 9.75 48.05 56.23
N THR A 14 10.19 48.17 57.47
CA THR A 14 10.03 47.32 58.65
C THR A 14 8.89 47.84 59.52
N GLU A 15 8.22 46.94 60.27
CA GLU A 15 7.66 47.08 61.65
C GLU A 15 6.67 45.91 61.83
N ASN A 16 6.88 44.82 62.59
CA ASN A 16 7.29 44.52 63.97
C ASN A 16 6.23 44.77 65.08
N MET A 17 5.94 43.68 65.82
CA MET A 17 5.28 43.54 67.14
C MET A 17 3.74 43.71 67.24
N ARG A 18 2.92 42.79 67.78
CA ARG A 18 2.87 41.90 68.97
C ARG A 18 1.81 42.41 69.98
N ILE A 19 0.91 41.49 70.38
CA ILE A 19 0.33 41.26 71.74
C ILE A 19 -1.05 41.87 72.10
N LYS A 20 -1.97 40.94 72.42
CA LYS A 20 -3.09 40.90 73.40
C LYS A 20 -4.18 41.98 73.36
N ALA A 21 -5.45 41.56 73.34
CA ALA A 21 -6.23 41.30 74.56
C ALA A 21 -7.70 40.96 74.26
N THR A 22 -8.17 39.96 75.00
CA THR A 22 -9.53 39.57 75.39
C THR A 22 -10.58 40.68 75.44
N LEU A 23 -11.78 40.44 74.90
CA LEU A 23 -13.02 40.92 75.53
C LEU A 23 -14.22 40.03 75.19
N ILE A 24 -14.66 39.29 76.20
CA ILE A 24 -15.91 38.54 76.27
C ILE A 24 -16.99 39.53 76.72
N ILE A 25 -18.11 39.61 75.99
CA ILE A 25 -19.32 40.30 76.46
C ILE A 25 -20.43 39.26 76.55
N ILE A 26 -20.71 38.85 77.78
CA ILE A 26 -21.89 38.11 78.20
C ILE A 26 -22.93 39.16 78.59
N LEU A 27 -24.05 39.23 77.88
CA LEU A 27 -25.23 39.98 78.34
C LEU A 27 -26.19 39.00 79.03
N SER A 28 -26.16 39.02 80.36
CA SER A 28 -27.19 38.43 81.22
C SER A 28 -28.30 39.46 81.46
N PHE A 29 -29.54 39.12 81.15
CA PHE A 29 -30.71 39.86 81.63
C PHE A 29 -31.46 39.02 82.67
N THR A 30 -31.38 39.47 83.91
CA THR A 30 -32.15 38.95 85.05
C THR A 30 -33.52 39.61 85.13
N LEU A 31 -34.50 38.77 85.48
CA LEU A 31 -35.91 39.08 85.74
C LEU A 31 -36.13 40.21 86.76
N LEU A 32 -37.14 41.03 86.49
CA LEU A 32 -37.90 41.77 87.51
C LEU A 32 -39.34 41.28 87.48
N PHE A 33 -39.81 40.75 88.61
CA PHE A 33 -41.23 40.51 88.87
C PHE A 33 -41.90 41.86 89.16
N SER A 34 -43.02 42.13 88.50
CA SER A 34 -44.09 42.99 89.03
C SER A 34 -45.39 42.21 88.88
N CYS A 35 -46.05 41.97 90.02
CA CYS A 35 -47.35 41.32 90.09
C CYS A 35 -48.42 42.38 89.80
N GLU A 36 -49.31 42.14 88.84
CA GLU A 36 -50.65 42.73 88.81
C GLU A 36 -51.61 41.73 88.14
N GLU A 37 -52.73 41.52 88.81
CA GLU A 37 -53.71 40.47 88.55
C GLU A 37 -54.51 40.69 87.27
N GLY A 38 -54.87 39.57 86.62
CA GLY A 38 -56.17 39.39 85.98
C GLY A 38 -56.23 39.67 84.48
N GLU A 39 -56.26 38.59 83.69
CA GLU A 39 -57.26 38.39 82.62
C GLU A 39 -57.21 36.91 82.16
N GLU A 40 -58.39 36.35 81.90
CA GLU A 40 -58.61 34.92 81.63
C GLU A 40 -57.83 34.41 80.39
N GLU A 41 -57.01 33.37 80.56
CA GLU A 41 -56.44 32.65 79.41
C GLU A 41 -57.53 31.79 78.74
N GLY A 42 -58.03 32.23 77.59
CA GLY A 42 -58.65 31.35 76.61
C GLY A 42 -57.66 30.27 76.13
N PRO A 43 -58.12 29.16 75.53
CA PRO A 43 -57.23 28.07 75.13
C PRO A 43 -56.10 28.59 74.23
N LEU A 44 -54.86 28.32 74.62
CA LEU A 44 -53.64 28.65 73.87
C LEU A 44 -53.82 28.31 72.38
N LYS A 45 -53.83 29.34 71.52
CA LYS A 45 -53.98 29.19 70.07
C LYS A 45 -52.75 28.46 69.53
N LYS A 46 -52.90 27.18 69.17
CA LYS A 46 -51.81 26.38 68.61
C LYS A 46 -51.33 26.96 67.28
N LEU A 47 -50.01 27.05 67.11
CA LEU A 47 -49.35 27.55 65.91
C LEU A 47 -49.15 26.43 64.88
N THR A 48 -49.15 26.75 63.59
CA THR A 48 -48.76 25.77 62.55
C THR A 48 -47.24 25.81 62.39
N PRO A 49 -46.51 24.70 62.62
CA PRO A 49 -45.06 24.66 62.45
C PRO A 49 -44.70 24.73 60.96
N LEU A 50 -43.62 25.44 60.64
CA LEU A 50 -43.09 25.58 59.28
C LEU A 50 -41.67 25.03 59.21
N ILE A 51 -41.39 24.18 58.22
CA ILE A 51 -40.00 23.83 57.88
C ILE A 51 -39.33 25.08 57.32
N LYS A 52 -38.21 25.48 57.93
CA LYS A 52 -37.43 26.68 57.53
C LYS A 52 -36.45 26.36 56.41
N GLU A 53 -35.88 25.17 56.44
CA GLU A 53 -34.90 24.71 55.46
C GLU A 53 -35.01 23.18 55.35
N PHE A 54 -34.92 22.67 54.14
CA PHE A 54 -34.82 21.25 53.84
C PHE A 54 -33.76 21.09 52.77
N LYS A 55 -32.65 20.43 53.07
CA LYS A 55 -31.52 20.29 52.14
C LYS A 55 -30.81 18.95 52.31
N PHE A 56 -30.06 18.54 51.31
CA PHE A 56 -29.13 17.41 51.37
C PHE A 56 -27.71 17.99 51.27
N GLU A 57 -26.94 17.84 52.34
CA GLU A 57 -25.57 18.37 52.40
C GLU A 57 -24.60 17.32 51.85
N VAL A 58 -23.60 17.74 51.07
CA VAL A 58 -22.55 16.86 50.54
C VAL A 58 -21.81 16.14 51.68
N ALA A 59 -21.67 16.80 52.82
CA ALA A 59 -21.00 16.23 54.00
C ALA A 59 -21.65 14.95 54.54
N ASP A 60 -22.95 14.75 54.31
CA ASP A 60 -23.71 13.57 54.75
C ASP A 60 -24.14 12.66 53.59
N ASN A 61 -23.83 13.05 52.35
CA ASN A 61 -24.28 12.39 51.13
C ASN A 61 -23.12 12.30 50.12
N ASN A 62 -22.34 11.22 50.21
CA ASN A 62 -21.13 11.03 49.40
C ASN A 62 -21.39 10.95 47.88
N ASN A 63 -22.63 10.75 47.46
CA ASN A 63 -23.07 10.68 46.07
C ASN A 63 -23.47 12.06 45.48
N LEU A 64 -23.38 13.14 46.25
CA LEU A 64 -23.68 14.49 45.78
C LEU A 64 -22.39 15.30 45.55
N SER A 65 -22.37 16.10 44.49
CA SER A 65 -21.26 17.02 44.17
C SER A 65 -21.46 18.43 44.73
N GLU A 66 -22.68 18.78 45.13
CA GLU A 66 -23.07 20.05 45.72
C GLU A 66 -24.27 19.87 46.66
N ASP A 67 -24.49 20.85 47.56
CA ASP A 67 -25.64 20.82 48.47
C ASP A 67 -26.94 21.04 47.68
N ILE A 68 -27.92 20.16 47.87
CA ILE A 68 -29.20 20.21 47.15
C ILE A 68 -30.29 20.75 48.07
N TYR A 69 -30.92 21.85 47.68
CA TYR A 69 -31.95 22.52 48.47
C TYR A 69 -33.36 22.18 47.97
N GLY A 70 -34.25 21.85 48.89
CA GLY A 70 -35.68 21.65 48.63
C GLY A 70 -36.44 22.97 48.55
N THR A 71 -37.31 23.10 47.56
CA THR A 71 -38.26 24.21 47.47
C THR A 71 -39.46 23.87 48.34
N ILE A 72 -39.71 24.68 49.38
CA ILE A 72 -40.75 24.44 50.37
C ILE A 72 -42.00 25.25 49.98
N ASP A 73 -43.10 24.55 49.70
CA ASP A 73 -44.44 25.13 49.62
C ASP A 73 -45.09 25.07 51.01
N THR A 74 -45.22 26.23 51.65
CA THR A 74 -45.79 26.33 52.98
C THR A 74 -47.32 26.28 53.01
N GLU A 75 -48.00 26.51 51.89
CA GLU A 75 -49.47 26.46 51.79
C GLU A 75 -49.91 25.02 51.58
N ASP A 76 -49.34 24.34 50.58
CA ASP A 76 -49.69 22.96 50.21
C ASP A 76 -48.95 21.89 51.03
N LYS A 77 -47.98 22.31 51.86
CA LYS A 77 -47.14 21.43 52.69
C LYS A 77 -46.39 20.39 51.86
N VAL A 78 -45.82 20.85 50.75
CA VAL A 78 -45.02 20.02 49.84
C VAL A 78 -43.60 20.57 49.80
N ILE A 79 -42.62 19.68 49.75
CA ILE A 79 -41.22 20.02 49.50
C ILE A 79 -40.81 19.32 48.21
N ASN A 80 -40.41 20.09 47.20
CA ASN A 80 -39.92 19.53 45.95
C ASN A 80 -38.40 19.67 45.89
N VAL A 81 -37.70 18.56 45.66
CA VAL A 81 -36.24 18.51 45.56
C VAL A 81 -35.86 17.91 44.23
N ILE A 82 -35.03 18.61 43.46
CA ILE A 82 -34.56 18.17 42.15
C ILE A 82 -33.06 17.90 42.24
N PHE A 83 -32.67 16.64 42.06
CA PHE A 83 -31.29 16.20 42.09
C PHE A 83 -30.64 16.26 40.70
N PRO A 84 -29.31 16.39 40.59
CA PRO A 84 -28.58 16.28 39.32
C PRO A 84 -28.83 14.94 38.61
N ALA A 85 -28.71 14.89 37.28
CA ALA A 85 -28.87 13.66 36.50
C ALA A 85 -28.04 12.49 37.06
N HIS A 86 -28.57 11.27 36.93
CA HIS A 86 -27.95 10.02 37.43
C HIS A 86 -27.76 9.92 38.96
N THR A 87 -28.28 10.86 39.74
CA THR A 87 -28.21 10.78 41.21
C THR A 87 -29.07 9.64 41.73
N SER A 88 -28.45 8.75 42.51
CA SER A 88 -29.16 7.71 43.27
C SER A 88 -30.00 8.34 44.38
N LEU A 89 -31.31 8.07 44.38
CA LEU A 89 -32.25 8.56 45.40
C LEU A 89 -32.39 7.64 46.62
N ILE A 90 -31.73 6.49 46.61
CA ILE A 90 -31.65 5.62 47.78
C ILE A 90 -30.55 6.13 48.73
N ASP A 91 -30.74 5.91 50.03
CA ASP A 91 -29.74 6.16 51.07
C ASP A 91 -29.30 7.63 51.21
N LEU A 92 -30.22 8.57 51.00
CA LEU A 92 -29.97 10.01 51.18
C LEU A 92 -30.29 10.47 52.61
N THR A 93 -29.49 11.40 53.12
CA THR A 93 -29.57 11.95 54.48
C THR A 93 -29.95 13.44 54.41
N PRO A 94 -31.21 13.81 54.73
CA PRO A 94 -31.66 15.19 54.70
C PRO A 94 -31.24 15.94 55.99
N THR A 95 -31.06 17.24 55.84
CA THR A 95 -30.87 18.20 56.92
C THR A 95 -32.07 19.14 56.94
N ILE A 96 -32.81 19.12 58.05
CA ILE A 96 -34.11 19.78 58.16
C ILE A 96 -34.09 20.74 59.34
N SER A 97 -34.40 22.00 59.08
CA SER A 97 -34.48 23.06 60.08
C SER A 97 -35.95 23.32 60.46
N VAL A 98 -36.29 23.09 61.72
CA VAL A 98 -37.64 23.30 62.28
C VAL A 98 -37.61 24.33 63.43
N PRO A 99 -38.75 24.95 63.80
CA PRO A 99 -38.82 25.87 64.92
C PRO A 99 -38.47 25.20 66.26
N GLU A 100 -38.01 26.00 67.22
CA GLU A 100 -37.71 25.52 68.57
C GLU A 100 -38.97 24.94 69.23
N GLY A 101 -38.83 23.78 69.89
CA GLY A 101 -39.95 23.04 70.49
C GLY A 101 -40.73 22.13 69.53
N VAL A 102 -40.39 22.08 68.24
CA VAL A 102 -41.00 21.17 67.26
C VAL A 102 -40.13 19.93 67.08
N VAL A 103 -40.74 18.76 67.19
CA VAL A 103 -40.16 17.45 66.85
C VAL A 103 -40.62 17.06 65.44
N ILE A 104 -39.68 16.59 64.62
CA ILE A 104 -39.94 16.10 63.27
C ILE A 104 -39.72 14.57 63.22
N SER A 105 -40.65 13.86 62.59
CA SER A 105 -40.59 12.41 62.36
C SER A 105 -40.88 12.11 60.89
N PRO A 106 -39.99 11.43 60.14
CA PRO A 106 -38.67 10.96 60.54
C PRO A 106 -37.71 12.09 60.97
N SER A 107 -36.72 11.77 61.81
CA SER A 107 -35.80 12.79 62.35
C SER A 107 -34.87 13.33 61.26
N SER A 108 -34.47 14.61 61.38
CA SER A 108 -33.37 15.17 60.57
C SER A 108 -32.10 14.32 60.73
N LYS A 109 -31.26 14.28 59.69
CA LYS A 109 -30.04 13.45 59.58
C LYS A 109 -30.27 11.93 59.61
N LEU A 110 -31.52 11.47 59.41
CA LEU A 110 -31.81 10.06 59.22
C LEU A 110 -31.75 9.69 57.73
N GLN A 111 -30.84 8.78 57.39
CA GLN A 111 -30.71 8.21 56.05
C GLN A 111 -31.99 7.45 55.65
N GLN A 112 -32.52 7.76 54.46
CA GLN A 112 -33.78 7.23 53.96
C GLN A 112 -33.75 7.03 52.44
N ASP A 113 -34.68 6.22 51.94
CA ASP A 113 -34.96 6.06 50.52
C ASP A 113 -35.93 7.16 50.05
N PHE A 114 -35.52 7.96 49.07
CA PHE A 114 -36.33 9.00 48.44
C PHE A 114 -36.69 8.65 47.00
N SER A 115 -36.74 7.37 46.62
CA SER A 115 -37.29 6.93 45.33
C SER A 115 -38.82 7.11 45.25
N LYS A 116 -39.47 7.33 46.40
CA LYS A 116 -40.91 7.62 46.53
C LYS A 116 -41.11 8.82 47.46
N PRO A 117 -42.29 9.48 47.41
CA PRO A 117 -42.60 10.57 48.32
C PRO A 117 -42.50 10.16 49.79
N ASN A 118 -41.76 10.94 50.58
CA ASN A 118 -41.58 10.73 52.00
C ASN A 118 -42.42 11.74 52.80
N VAL A 119 -43.13 11.28 53.83
CA VAL A 119 -43.96 12.14 54.68
C VAL A 119 -43.24 12.44 56.00
N TYR A 120 -43.13 13.72 56.32
CA TYR A 120 -42.56 14.23 57.57
C TYR A 120 -43.65 14.86 58.42
N THR A 121 -43.88 14.30 59.60
CA THR A 121 -44.84 14.80 60.58
C THR A 121 -44.13 15.71 61.59
N LEU A 122 -44.57 16.96 61.69
CA LEU A 122 -44.11 17.94 62.68
C LEU A 122 -45.10 17.99 63.84
N SER A 123 -44.62 17.85 65.08
CA SER A 123 -45.44 17.89 66.29
C SER A 123 -44.70 18.55 67.44
N GLY A 124 -45.41 19.19 68.37
CA GLY A 124 -44.81 19.90 69.50
C GLY A 124 -45.85 20.54 70.41
N GLU A 125 -45.46 20.82 71.66
CA GLU A 125 -46.32 21.52 72.60
C GLU A 125 -46.60 22.96 72.09
N GLY A 126 -47.87 23.35 72.01
CA GLY A 126 -48.26 24.63 71.40
C GLY A 126 -48.35 24.64 69.87
N TYR A 127 -48.13 23.51 69.18
CA TYR A 127 -48.21 23.40 67.71
C TYR A 127 -49.33 22.45 67.24
N ILE A 128 -49.88 22.73 66.05
CA ILE A 128 -50.78 21.84 65.31
C ILE A 128 -49.93 20.81 64.57
N THR A 129 -50.23 19.53 64.74
CA THR A 129 -49.57 18.46 63.98
C THR A 129 -49.75 18.71 62.49
N THR A 130 -48.64 18.85 61.77
CA THR A 130 -48.64 19.20 60.34
C THR A 130 -47.74 18.23 59.61
N GLU A 131 -48.21 17.71 58.48
CA GLU A 131 -47.45 16.80 57.64
C GLU A 131 -46.93 17.55 56.41
N TYR A 132 -45.67 17.30 56.06
CA TYR A 132 -45.06 17.73 54.82
C TYR A 132 -44.75 16.51 53.95
N THR A 133 -45.13 16.56 52.69
CA THR A 133 -44.74 15.54 51.70
C THR A 133 -43.51 16.02 50.94
N VAL A 134 -42.43 15.25 51.00
CA VAL A 134 -41.20 15.50 50.23
C VAL A 134 -41.25 14.69 48.96
N ASN A 135 -41.38 15.38 47.83
CA ASN A 135 -41.26 14.82 46.51
C ASN A 135 -39.85 15.09 45.97
N THR A 136 -39.25 14.04 45.43
CA THR A 136 -37.90 14.04 44.89
C THR A 136 -37.94 13.62 43.44
N SER A 137 -37.14 14.26 42.62
CA SER A 137 -36.93 13.88 41.24
C SER A 137 -35.47 14.10 40.85
N VAL A 138 -35.07 13.51 39.74
CA VAL A 138 -33.73 13.68 39.16
C VAL A 138 -33.90 14.48 37.87
N LYS A 139 -33.01 15.44 37.60
CA LYS A 139 -32.95 16.13 36.30
C LYS A 139 -32.75 15.10 35.21
N GLU A 140 -33.44 15.29 34.09
CA GLU A 140 -33.17 14.51 32.89
C GLU A 140 -31.75 14.82 32.39
N SER A 141 -31.03 13.80 31.95
CA SER A 141 -29.66 13.95 31.42
C SER A 141 -29.66 14.77 30.13
N GLU A 142 -28.70 15.68 30.00
CA GLU A 142 -28.41 16.44 28.77
C GLU A 142 -27.39 15.69 27.87
N GLU A 143 -26.89 14.52 28.29
CA GLU A 143 -25.91 13.74 27.53
C GLU A 143 -26.54 13.07 26.30
N ALA A 144 -25.98 13.38 25.12
CA ALA A 144 -26.42 12.86 23.83
C ALA A 144 -25.25 12.27 23.02
N ASP A 145 -24.51 11.33 23.58
CA ASP A 145 -23.33 10.77 22.92
C ASP A 145 -23.47 9.31 22.51
N ILE A 146 -22.77 8.94 21.44
CA ILE A 146 -22.50 7.55 21.07
C ILE A 146 -21.21 7.15 21.77
N ILE A 147 -21.28 6.12 22.60
CA ILE A 147 -20.17 5.59 23.41
C ILE A 147 -19.37 4.58 22.59
N SER A 148 -20.04 3.70 21.87
CA SER A 148 -19.40 2.74 20.96
C SER A 148 -20.26 2.50 19.73
N PHE A 149 -19.60 2.21 18.60
CA PHE A 149 -20.25 1.91 17.33
C PHE A 149 -19.37 0.90 16.57
N ASN A 150 -19.89 -0.29 16.30
CA ASN A 150 -19.17 -1.33 15.54
C ASN A 150 -20.15 -2.14 14.69
N PHE A 151 -19.65 -2.91 13.73
CA PHE A 151 -20.44 -3.95 13.07
C PHE A 151 -19.90 -5.32 13.47
N LEU A 152 -20.68 -6.05 14.27
CA LEU A 152 -20.28 -7.37 14.75
C LEU A 152 -20.70 -8.44 13.74
N ALA A 153 -19.79 -9.37 13.43
CA ALA A 153 -20.07 -10.51 12.55
C ALA A 153 -21.19 -11.41 13.11
N SER A 154 -21.36 -11.45 14.45
CA SER A 154 -22.48 -12.15 15.09
C SER A 154 -23.86 -11.62 14.70
N ASN A 155 -23.94 -10.35 14.29
CA ASN A 155 -25.19 -9.70 13.87
C ASN A 155 -25.30 -9.61 12.34
N ASN A 156 -24.20 -9.86 11.62
CA ASN A 156 -24.07 -9.64 10.18
C ASN A 156 -23.43 -10.88 9.53
N ALA A 157 -24.26 -11.80 9.05
CA ALA A 157 -23.81 -13.08 8.50
C ALA A 157 -22.92 -12.94 7.25
N GLN A 158 -22.94 -11.77 6.59
CA GLN A 158 -22.08 -11.44 5.46
C GLN A 158 -20.67 -10.99 5.84
N LEU A 159 -20.40 -10.73 7.12
CA LEU A 159 -19.08 -10.33 7.59
C LEU A 159 -18.30 -11.54 8.07
N GLU A 160 -17.07 -11.70 7.59
CA GLU A 160 -16.14 -12.73 8.09
C GLU A 160 -15.54 -12.33 9.44
N GLU A 161 -15.32 -11.03 9.66
CA GLU A 161 -14.77 -10.46 10.88
C GLU A 161 -15.53 -9.21 11.32
N ASN A 162 -15.34 -8.79 12.58
CA ASN A 162 -15.97 -7.56 13.07
C ASN A 162 -15.35 -6.32 12.42
N ILE A 163 -16.18 -5.38 11.98
CA ILE A 163 -15.72 -4.06 11.56
C ILE A 163 -15.75 -3.14 12.78
N MET A 164 -14.56 -2.80 13.26
CA MET A 164 -14.40 -1.91 14.41
C MET A 164 -14.36 -0.45 13.93
N ALA A 165 -15.18 0.42 14.54
CA ALA A 165 -15.18 1.83 14.21
C ALA A 165 -14.50 2.67 15.30
N VAL A 166 -13.94 3.80 14.88
CA VAL A 166 -13.34 4.80 15.77
C VAL A 166 -14.19 6.06 15.72
N ILE A 167 -14.59 6.54 16.90
CA ILE A 167 -15.35 7.78 17.04
C ILE A 167 -14.36 8.96 17.13
N GLN A 168 -14.39 9.84 16.14
CA GLN A 168 -13.59 11.06 16.07
C GLN A 168 -14.52 12.29 16.14
N GLY A 169 -14.83 12.74 17.35
CA GLY A 169 -15.80 13.80 17.56
C GLY A 169 -17.20 13.34 17.16
N LYS A 170 -17.79 13.95 16.13
CA LYS A 170 -19.11 13.59 15.59
C LYS A 170 -19.06 12.76 14.30
N THR A 171 -17.88 12.23 13.97
CA THR A 171 -17.68 11.32 12.84
C THR A 171 -17.28 9.94 13.34
N ILE A 172 -17.96 8.91 12.87
CA ILE A 172 -17.65 7.51 13.13
C ILE A 172 -16.96 6.97 11.88
N LYS A 173 -15.70 6.55 12.01
CA LYS A 173 -14.91 6.03 10.90
C LYS A 173 -14.66 4.55 11.05
N ALA A 174 -14.96 3.79 10.01
CA ALA A 174 -14.66 2.38 9.90
C ALA A 174 -13.97 2.11 8.56
N GLN A 175 -13.26 0.98 8.48
CA GLN A 175 -12.63 0.52 7.25
C GLN A 175 -12.96 -0.94 7.04
N THR A 176 -13.13 -1.34 5.78
CA THR A 176 -13.44 -2.72 5.41
C THR A 176 -12.98 -3.00 3.99
N SER A 177 -13.00 -4.27 3.59
CA SER A 177 -12.69 -4.69 2.23
C SER A 177 -13.67 -4.11 1.20
N ASP A 178 -13.19 -3.79 0.00
CA ASP A 178 -13.99 -3.30 -1.13
C ASP A 178 -15.10 -4.26 -1.57
N THR A 179 -14.90 -5.55 -1.35
CA THR A 179 -15.87 -6.63 -1.60
C THR A 179 -16.98 -6.73 -0.55
N THR A 180 -16.84 -6.07 0.61
CA THR A 180 -17.86 -6.13 1.67
C THR A 180 -19.17 -5.49 1.22
N ASP A 181 -20.29 -6.21 1.40
CA ASP A 181 -21.63 -5.69 1.16
C ASP A 181 -22.10 -4.80 2.32
N LEU A 182 -22.26 -3.51 2.02
CA LEU A 182 -22.69 -2.49 2.99
C LEU A 182 -24.18 -2.18 2.91
N SER A 183 -24.93 -2.83 2.01
CA SER A 183 -26.33 -2.48 1.72
C SER A 183 -27.30 -2.83 2.86
N ALA A 184 -26.89 -3.71 3.78
CA ALA A 184 -27.72 -4.17 4.89
C ALA A 184 -26.87 -4.60 6.11
N LEU A 185 -26.24 -3.62 6.77
CA LEU A 185 -25.51 -3.86 8.02
C LEU A 185 -26.35 -3.51 9.26
N ILE A 186 -26.25 -4.33 10.29
CA ILE A 186 -26.80 -4.11 11.63
C ILE A 186 -25.66 -3.64 12.53
N PRO A 187 -25.61 -2.36 12.93
CA PRO A 187 -24.60 -1.88 13.86
C PRO A 187 -24.86 -2.38 15.28
N SER A 188 -23.82 -2.37 16.10
CA SER A 188 -23.91 -2.49 17.55
C SER A 188 -23.52 -1.15 18.13
N ILE A 189 -24.51 -0.45 18.71
CA ILE A 189 -24.37 0.93 19.17
C ILE A 189 -24.64 0.99 20.67
N GLU A 190 -23.74 1.64 21.41
CA GLU A 190 -23.93 2.01 22.80
C GLU A 190 -24.04 3.54 22.89
N ILE A 191 -25.01 4.05 23.65
CA ILE A 191 -25.29 5.49 23.79
C ILE A 191 -25.37 5.90 25.26
N SER A 192 -25.29 7.21 25.53
CA SER A 192 -25.49 7.78 26.87
C SER A 192 -26.74 7.25 27.57
N GLN A 193 -26.65 7.02 28.88
CA GLN A 193 -27.74 6.46 29.66
C GLN A 193 -28.99 7.35 29.59
N GLY A 194 -30.14 6.75 29.27
CA GLY A 194 -31.42 7.45 29.15
C GLY A 194 -31.62 8.21 27.83
N ALA A 195 -30.60 8.29 26.97
CA ALA A 195 -30.73 8.86 25.64
C ALA A 195 -31.49 7.90 24.69
N SER A 196 -31.95 8.45 23.57
CA SER A 196 -32.53 7.71 22.45
C SER A 196 -31.76 7.99 21.16
N ILE A 197 -31.78 7.04 20.22
CA ILE A 197 -31.07 7.15 18.95
C ILE A 197 -32.04 6.94 17.78
N SER A 198 -31.89 7.74 16.73
CA SER A 198 -32.61 7.60 15.48
C SER A 198 -31.65 7.74 14.29
N PRO A 199 -31.67 6.84 13.30
CA PRO A 199 -32.47 5.61 13.21
C PRO A 199 -32.13 4.59 14.31
N ALA A 200 -33.00 3.60 14.51
CA ALA A 200 -32.79 2.57 15.54
C ALA A 200 -31.54 1.75 15.23
N GLY A 201 -30.68 1.55 16.24
CA GLY A 201 -29.39 0.87 16.10
C GLY A 201 -29.44 -0.65 15.99
N ASP A 202 -30.63 -1.25 15.96
CA ASP A 202 -30.84 -2.71 15.93
C ASP A 202 -31.43 -3.20 14.59
N GLN A 203 -31.57 -2.30 13.61
CA GLN A 203 -32.11 -2.61 12.29
C GLN A 203 -31.01 -2.61 11.23
N ALA A 204 -31.20 -3.44 10.20
CA ALA A 204 -30.34 -3.43 9.03
C ALA A 204 -30.51 -2.10 8.26
N MET A 205 -29.38 -1.48 7.92
CA MET A 205 -29.33 -0.24 7.16
C MET A 205 -28.31 -0.30 6.04
N ASP A 206 -28.54 0.55 5.04
CA ASP A 206 -27.65 0.74 3.90
C ASP A 206 -26.58 1.77 4.24
N PHE A 207 -25.33 1.32 4.33
CA PHE A 207 -24.13 2.14 4.55
C PHE A 207 -23.29 2.31 3.28
N THR A 208 -23.86 2.07 2.10
CA THR A 208 -23.19 2.41 0.82
C THR A 208 -23.06 3.93 0.62
N GLY A 209 -23.86 4.72 1.34
CA GLY A 209 -23.79 6.17 1.40
C GLY A 209 -23.65 6.70 2.83
N GLU A 210 -23.77 8.03 2.97
CA GLU A 210 -23.70 8.69 4.27
C GLU A 210 -24.92 8.33 5.14
N VAL A 211 -24.67 7.74 6.30
CA VAL A 211 -25.71 7.47 7.32
C VAL A 211 -25.53 8.42 8.48
N LYS A 212 -26.62 9.07 8.89
CA LYS A 212 -26.65 9.98 10.04
C LYS A 212 -27.44 9.38 11.19
N TYR A 213 -26.86 9.43 12.37
CA TYR A 213 -27.54 9.12 13.63
C TYR A 213 -27.73 10.38 14.44
N THR A 214 -28.95 10.61 14.90
CA THR A 214 -29.25 11.63 15.91
C THR A 214 -29.43 10.95 17.25
N VAL A 215 -28.55 11.25 18.19
CA VAL A 215 -28.77 10.93 19.61
C VAL A 215 -29.51 12.09 20.24
N THR A 216 -30.67 11.82 20.83
CA THR A 216 -31.46 12.77 21.60
C THR A 216 -31.30 12.42 23.08
N ALA A 217 -30.80 13.37 23.87
CA ALA A 217 -30.63 13.21 25.31
C ALA A 217 -31.98 12.96 26.00
N GLN A 218 -31.92 12.54 27.26
CA GLN A 218 -33.12 12.23 28.05
C GLN A 218 -34.02 13.46 28.23
N ASP A 219 -33.43 14.66 28.29
CA ASP A 219 -34.13 15.95 28.39
C ASP A 219 -34.94 16.32 27.13
N ALA A 220 -34.81 15.55 26.05
CA ALA A 220 -35.35 15.79 24.72
C ALA A 220 -34.93 17.12 24.03
N THR A 221 -34.13 17.96 24.68
CA THR A 221 -33.68 19.25 24.15
C THR A 221 -32.31 19.16 23.50
N THR A 222 -31.41 18.37 24.08
CA THR A 222 -30.05 18.22 23.58
C THR A 222 -29.99 17.13 22.52
N LYS A 223 -29.47 17.48 21.33
CA LYS A 223 -29.30 16.56 20.21
C LYS A 223 -27.90 16.62 19.65
N SER A 224 -27.30 15.46 19.43
CA SER A 224 -26.05 15.31 18.71
C SER A 224 -26.28 14.52 17.43
N GLU A 225 -25.78 15.04 16.32
CA GLU A 225 -25.74 14.32 15.06
C GLU A 225 -24.36 13.69 14.86
N TYR A 226 -24.35 12.43 14.45
CA TYR A 226 -23.16 11.65 14.12
C TYR A 226 -23.24 11.18 12.67
N ILE A 227 -22.13 11.27 11.94
CA ILE A 227 -22.01 10.81 10.57
C ILE A 227 -21.15 9.54 10.54
N VAL A 228 -21.64 8.48 9.90
CA VAL A 228 -20.89 7.23 9.68
C VAL A 228 -20.20 7.28 8.32
N GLN A 229 -18.89 7.04 8.31
CA GLN A 229 -18.05 6.94 7.12
C GLN A 229 -17.35 5.59 7.13
N ILE A 230 -17.55 4.80 6.08
CA ILE A 230 -16.91 3.49 5.91
C ILE A 230 -16.03 3.58 4.67
N ASP A 231 -14.71 3.54 4.87
CA ASP A 231 -13.77 3.48 3.76
C ASP A 231 -13.62 2.04 3.29
N LYS A 232 -13.71 1.85 1.97
CA LYS A 232 -13.47 0.56 1.31
C LYS A 232 -12.01 0.49 0.87
N LEU A 233 -11.26 -0.44 1.44
CA LEU A 233 -9.86 -0.71 1.11
C LEU A 233 -9.79 -1.80 0.05
N SER A 234 -8.86 -1.65 -0.90
CA SER A 234 -8.72 -2.62 -1.99
C SER A 234 -8.33 -4.01 -1.47
N SER A 235 -8.99 -5.04 -1.99
CA SER A 235 -8.66 -6.45 -1.71
C SER A 235 -7.78 -7.10 -2.80
N ASP A 236 -7.38 -6.32 -3.80
CA ASP A 236 -6.53 -6.75 -4.90
C ASP A 236 -5.11 -7.09 -4.42
N LYS A 237 -4.62 -8.24 -4.88
CA LYS A 237 -3.38 -8.87 -4.39
C LYS A 237 -2.69 -9.71 -5.46
N LYS A 238 -2.82 -9.32 -6.72
CA LYS A 238 -2.22 -10.05 -7.83
C LYS A 238 -0.80 -9.59 -8.11
N ILE A 239 0.05 -10.57 -8.44
CA ILE A 239 1.27 -10.32 -9.21
C ILE A 239 0.85 -10.25 -10.68
N LYS A 240 0.96 -9.07 -11.29
CA LYS A 240 0.61 -8.81 -12.70
C LYS A 240 1.70 -9.27 -13.65
N SER A 241 2.97 -9.09 -13.27
CA SER A 241 4.11 -9.59 -14.04
C SER A 241 5.29 -9.94 -13.13
N PHE A 242 6.09 -10.90 -13.57
CA PHE A 242 7.29 -11.35 -12.87
C PHE A 242 8.37 -11.64 -13.90
N LYS A 243 9.48 -10.90 -13.86
CA LYS A 243 10.51 -10.94 -14.92
C LYS A 243 11.92 -10.94 -14.35
N PHE A 244 12.89 -11.41 -15.14
CA PHE A 244 14.31 -11.17 -14.90
C PHE A 244 14.95 -10.53 -16.11
N ASN A 245 15.90 -9.62 -15.88
CA ASN A 245 16.81 -9.15 -16.91
C ASN A 245 18.11 -9.95 -16.82
N ILE A 246 18.38 -10.77 -17.84
CA ILE A 246 19.62 -11.55 -17.97
C ILE A 246 20.34 -11.08 -19.24
N ASN A 247 21.54 -10.51 -19.09
CA ASN A 247 22.36 -10.02 -20.21
C ASN A 247 21.58 -9.10 -21.18
N ASP A 248 20.83 -8.14 -20.63
CA ASP A 248 19.99 -7.17 -21.35
C ASP A 248 18.78 -7.77 -22.08
N ILE A 249 18.40 -9.01 -21.76
CA ILE A 249 17.20 -9.67 -22.27
C ILE A 249 16.22 -9.90 -21.12
N LEU A 250 14.96 -9.55 -21.34
CA LEU A 250 13.89 -9.68 -20.36
C LEU A 250 13.18 -11.03 -20.53
N TYR A 251 13.22 -11.86 -19.50
CA TYR A 251 12.52 -13.15 -19.43
C TYR A 251 11.30 -13.00 -18.54
N GLU A 252 10.12 -13.26 -19.08
CA GLU A 252 8.84 -13.10 -18.40
C GLU A 252 8.25 -14.46 -18.01
N ALA A 253 7.87 -14.58 -16.74
CA ALA A 253 7.36 -15.82 -16.18
C ALA A 253 5.89 -16.03 -16.54
N GLY A 254 5.49 -17.31 -16.65
CA GLY A 254 4.08 -17.68 -16.64
C GLY A 254 3.53 -17.59 -15.22
N ILE A 255 2.33 -17.03 -15.08
CA ILE A 255 1.62 -16.90 -13.80
C ILE A 255 0.34 -17.73 -13.86
N ASP A 256 0.26 -18.79 -13.06
CA ASP A 256 -0.96 -19.58 -12.86
C ASP A 256 -1.72 -19.03 -11.64
N TYR A 257 -2.80 -18.29 -11.91
CA TYR A 257 -3.65 -17.70 -10.86
C TYR A 257 -4.56 -18.72 -10.15
N ASN A 258 -4.74 -19.92 -10.69
CA ASN A 258 -5.54 -20.96 -10.03
C ASN A 258 -4.73 -21.65 -8.92
N ASN A 259 -3.45 -21.90 -9.19
CA ASN A 259 -2.54 -22.56 -8.25
C ASN A 259 -1.63 -21.56 -7.50
N TYR A 260 -1.64 -20.28 -7.90
CA TYR A 260 -0.74 -19.23 -7.43
C TYR A 260 0.74 -19.61 -7.57
N GLU A 261 1.07 -20.16 -8.74
CA GLU A 261 2.43 -20.59 -9.10
C GLU A 261 2.98 -19.70 -10.22
N ILE A 262 4.22 -19.28 -10.06
CA ILE A 262 4.97 -18.52 -11.05
C ILE A 262 6.11 -19.39 -11.52
N SER A 263 6.19 -19.65 -12.82
CA SER A 263 7.20 -20.54 -13.38
C SER A 263 7.95 -19.86 -14.51
N LEU A 264 9.28 -19.99 -14.49
CA LEU A 264 10.14 -19.46 -15.52
C LEU A 264 11.35 -20.37 -15.76
N ALA A 265 11.66 -20.61 -17.03
CA ALA A 265 12.92 -21.22 -17.43
C ALA A 265 13.87 -20.11 -17.94
N LEU A 266 15.03 -19.99 -17.30
CA LEU A 266 16.08 -19.04 -17.65
C LEU A 266 17.14 -19.69 -18.55
N PRO A 267 17.91 -18.88 -19.31
CA PRO A 267 18.93 -19.37 -20.22
C PRO A 267 19.96 -20.27 -19.55
N TYR A 268 20.56 -21.15 -20.34
CA TYR A 268 21.66 -22.01 -19.93
C TYR A 268 22.79 -21.19 -19.27
N ASN A 269 23.39 -21.74 -18.21
CA ASN A 269 24.41 -21.12 -17.35
C ASN A 269 23.97 -19.88 -16.54
N THR A 270 22.68 -19.57 -16.47
CA THR A 270 22.21 -18.50 -15.57
C THR A 270 22.47 -18.88 -14.10
N ASP A 271 23.15 -18.00 -13.35
CA ASP A 271 23.36 -18.18 -11.91
C ASP A 271 22.11 -17.75 -11.13
N LEU A 272 21.43 -18.72 -10.53
CA LEU A 272 20.20 -18.49 -9.76
C LEU A 272 20.45 -17.97 -8.33
N SER A 273 21.70 -17.93 -7.87
CA SER A 273 21.99 -17.63 -6.46
C SER A 273 21.79 -16.18 -6.05
N ASN A 274 21.71 -15.27 -7.03
CA ASN A 274 21.69 -13.83 -6.80
C ASN A 274 20.95 -13.08 -7.91
N LEU A 275 19.67 -13.38 -8.12
CA LEU A 275 18.84 -12.73 -9.13
C LEU A 275 17.90 -11.69 -8.50
N THR A 276 17.73 -10.55 -9.17
CA THR A 276 16.78 -9.52 -8.77
C THR A 276 15.58 -9.54 -9.72
N PRO A 277 14.38 -9.94 -9.26
CA PRO A 277 13.21 -9.96 -10.12
C PRO A 277 12.63 -8.56 -10.29
N ILE A 278 12.06 -8.31 -11.46
CA ILE A 278 11.23 -7.16 -11.76
C ILE A 278 9.79 -7.63 -11.61
N ILE A 279 9.10 -7.18 -10.56
CA ILE A 279 7.73 -7.62 -10.24
C ILE A 279 6.80 -6.43 -10.30
N GLU A 280 5.67 -6.61 -10.96
CA GLU A 280 4.56 -5.66 -10.96
C GLU A 280 3.38 -6.26 -10.18
N ILE A 281 2.83 -5.50 -9.22
CA ILE A 281 1.67 -5.88 -8.40
C ILE A 281 0.58 -4.83 -8.50
N ASP A 282 -0.60 -5.14 -7.97
CA ASP A 282 -1.70 -4.17 -7.83
C ASP A 282 -1.27 -2.93 -7.01
N GLU A 283 -1.76 -1.75 -7.40
CA GLU A 283 -1.19 -0.45 -7.00
C GLU A 283 -1.20 -0.19 -5.48
N ALA A 284 -2.27 -0.61 -4.79
CA ALA A 284 -2.42 -0.44 -3.34
C ALA A 284 -1.83 -1.62 -2.54
N ALA A 285 -1.38 -2.67 -3.21
CA ALA A 285 -0.81 -3.84 -2.57
C ALA A 285 0.68 -3.64 -2.24
N SER A 286 1.17 -4.46 -1.31
CA SER A 286 2.60 -4.58 -1.00
C SER A 286 3.04 -6.03 -1.17
N ILE A 287 4.35 -6.26 -1.32
CA ILE A 287 4.90 -7.61 -1.56
C ILE A 287 6.14 -7.86 -0.71
N THR A 288 6.25 -9.07 -0.17
CA THR A 288 7.42 -9.55 0.58
C THR A 288 7.84 -10.94 0.07
N PRO A 289 9.13 -11.20 -0.21
CA PRO A 289 10.27 -10.27 -0.11
C PRO A 289 10.20 -9.13 -1.12
N THR A 290 10.88 -8.02 -0.82
CA THR A 290 10.86 -6.82 -1.68
C THR A 290 11.63 -7.05 -2.98
N THR A 291 11.19 -6.38 -4.05
CA THR A 291 11.70 -6.54 -5.43
C THR A 291 13.11 -6.01 -5.64
N SER A 292 13.62 -5.16 -4.75
CA SER A 292 14.90 -4.47 -4.91
C SER A 292 16.12 -5.29 -4.50
N ASN A 293 15.93 -6.38 -3.75
CA ASN A 293 17.04 -7.17 -3.22
C ASN A 293 17.22 -8.46 -4.04
N PRO A 294 18.46 -8.78 -4.44
CA PRO A 294 18.76 -10.08 -5.02
C PRO A 294 18.30 -11.23 -4.11
N GLN A 295 17.77 -12.29 -4.72
CA GLN A 295 17.32 -13.50 -4.06
C GLN A 295 18.00 -14.73 -4.66
N ASP A 296 18.02 -15.81 -3.88
CA ASP A 296 18.53 -17.12 -4.30
C ASP A 296 17.39 -18.03 -4.75
N PHE A 297 17.24 -18.17 -6.06
CA PHE A 297 16.18 -18.94 -6.71
C PHE A 297 16.55 -20.41 -6.97
N ARG A 298 17.64 -20.92 -6.36
CA ARG A 298 17.96 -22.37 -6.43
C ARG A 298 16.92 -23.24 -5.73
N ASN A 299 16.11 -22.64 -4.85
CA ASN A 299 14.96 -23.26 -4.21
C ASN A 299 13.71 -22.40 -4.46
N THR A 300 12.54 -23.00 -4.26
CA THR A 300 11.27 -22.27 -4.33
C THR A 300 11.25 -21.08 -3.36
N ILE A 301 10.86 -19.92 -3.86
CA ILE A 301 10.64 -18.71 -3.07
C ILE A 301 9.14 -18.45 -2.99
N ILE A 302 8.66 -18.09 -1.80
CA ILE A 302 7.27 -17.67 -1.57
C ILE A 302 7.25 -16.15 -1.51
N TYR A 303 6.45 -15.53 -2.38
CA TYR A 303 6.12 -14.12 -2.30
C TYR A 303 4.73 -13.95 -1.70
N GLU A 304 4.62 -13.20 -0.62
CA GLU A 304 3.36 -12.81 0.00
C GLU A 304 2.96 -11.43 -0.51
N VAL A 305 1.85 -11.34 -1.24
CA VAL A 305 1.20 -10.07 -1.62
C VAL A 305 0.16 -9.74 -0.57
N ILE A 306 0.25 -8.55 0.00
CA ILE A 306 -0.64 -8.05 1.05
C ILE A 306 -1.43 -6.89 0.43
N ALA A 307 -2.75 -7.05 0.35
CA ALA A 307 -3.67 -6.03 -0.13
C ALA A 307 -3.77 -4.86 0.86
N GLU A 308 -4.43 -3.78 0.44
CA GLU A 308 -4.66 -2.60 1.29
C GLU A 308 -5.53 -2.94 2.51
N ASP A 309 -6.51 -3.84 2.34
CA ASP A 309 -7.37 -4.35 3.42
C ASP A 309 -6.65 -5.30 4.38
N GLY A 310 -5.37 -5.60 4.14
CA GLY A 310 -4.55 -6.50 4.95
C GLY A 310 -4.72 -7.99 4.61
N SER A 311 -5.61 -8.35 3.69
CA SER A 311 -5.73 -9.71 3.17
C SER A 311 -4.47 -10.10 2.39
N LYS A 312 -4.15 -11.40 2.38
CA LYS A 312 -2.86 -11.91 1.90
C LYS A 312 -3.04 -12.99 0.84
N GLN A 313 -2.13 -13.02 -0.13
CA GLN A 313 -2.01 -14.11 -1.10
C GLN A 313 -0.54 -14.51 -1.25
N GLU A 314 -0.27 -15.81 -1.13
CA GLU A 314 1.06 -16.38 -1.38
C GLU A 314 1.18 -16.84 -2.84
N TYR A 315 2.33 -16.55 -3.45
CA TYR A 315 2.75 -17.03 -4.76
C TYR A 315 4.04 -17.84 -4.64
N LYS A 316 4.05 -19.07 -5.19
CA LYS A 316 5.24 -19.92 -5.23
C LYS A 316 5.98 -19.70 -6.54
N VAL A 317 7.24 -19.30 -6.46
CA VAL A 317 8.08 -19.03 -7.62
C VAL A 317 9.05 -20.18 -7.85
N TYR A 318 8.98 -20.78 -9.03
CA TYR A 318 9.87 -21.81 -9.52
C TYR A 318 10.70 -21.25 -10.68
N VAL A 319 12.02 -21.21 -10.50
CA VAL A 319 12.95 -20.80 -11.55
C VAL A 319 13.82 -22.00 -11.88
N THR A 320 13.83 -22.38 -13.16
CA THR A 320 14.70 -23.42 -13.68
C THR A 320 15.72 -22.82 -14.64
N VAL A 321 16.81 -23.54 -14.89
CA VAL A 321 17.78 -23.21 -15.93
C VAL A 321 17.64 -24.26 -17.02
N LEU A 322 17.47 -23.81 -18.26
CA LEU A 322 17.40 -24.69 -19.42
C LEU A 322 18.70 -25.49 -19.54
N SER A 323 18.59 -26.76 -19.95
CA SER A 323 19.76 -27.47 -20.46
C SER A 323 20.31 -26.76 -21.69
N ALA A 324 21.56 -27.06 -22.05
CA ALA A 324 22.22 -26.33 -23.12
C ALA A 324 21.53 -26.50 -24.49
N LEU A 325 20.96 -27.69 -24.76
CA LEU A 325 20.21 -27.93 -26.01
C LEU A 325 18.80 -27.31 -25.97
N GLU A 326 18.11 -27.38 -24.83
CA GLU A 326 16.80 -26.72 -24.67
C GLU A 326 16.93 -25.20 -24.82
N ASN A 327 18.04 -24.63 -24.35
CA ASN A 327 18.35 -23.22 -24.56
C ASN A 327 18.46 -22.90 -26.05
N ASP A 328 19.31 -23.64 -26.77
CA ASP A 328 19.48 -23.42 -28.21
C ASP A 328 18.15 -23.64 -28.97
N ARG A 329 17.34 -24.64 -28.57
CA ARG A 329 15.98 -24.85 -29.11
C ARG A 329 15.09 -23.64 -28.87
N ALA A 330 15.02 -23.12 -27.65
CA ALA A 330 14.20 -21.97 -27.32
C ALA A 330 14.58 -20.69 -28.09
N VAL A 331 15.85 -20.54 -28.49
CA VAL A 331 16.31 -19.44 -29.37
C VAL A 331 15.77 -19.64 -30.79
N LEU A 332 15.85 -20.85 -31.31
CA LEU A 332 15.37 -21.18 -32.66
C LEU A 332 13.85 -21.13 -32.75
N GLU A 333 13.12 -21.58 -31.72
CA GLU A 333 11.66 -21.42 -31.64
C GLU A 333 11.25 -19.94 -31.67
N GLU A 334 11.96 -19.09 -30.94
CA GLU A 334 11.72 -17.65 -31.00
C GLU A 334 11.99 -17.10 -32.40
N LEU A 335 13.08 -17.50 -33.05
CA LEU A 335 13.39 -17.12 -34.43
C LEU A 335 12.27 -17.53 -35.40
N TYR A 336 11.69 -18.72 -35.22
CA TYR A 336 10.53 -19.17 -35.98
C TYR A 336 9.32 -18.28 -35.71
N LEU A 337 8.95 -18.09 -34.45
CA LEU A 337 7.74 -17.38 -34.04
C LEU A 337 7.76 -15.90 -34.43
N VAL A 338 8.90 -15.21 -34.30
CA VAL A 338 9.01 -13.79 -34.70
C VAL A 338 8.93 -13.59 -36.22
N ASN A 339 8.99 -14.67 -37.01
CA ASN A 339 8.80 -14.66 -38.45
C ASN A 339 7.58 -15.49 -38.91
N GLU A 340 6.70 -15.91 -38.00
CA GLU A 340 5.56 -16.79 -38.31
C GLU A 340 4.65 -16.19 -39.40
N ASP A 341 4.43 -14.87 -39.37
CA ASP A 341 3.63 -14.14 -40.38
C ASP A 341 4.17 -14.29 -41.82
N TYR A 342 5.43 -14.69 -41.98
CA TYR A 342 6.09 -14.88 -43.27
C TYR A 342 6.13 -16.36 -43.70
N ASN A 343 5.68 -17.28 -42.84
CA ASN A 343 5.75 -18.73 -43.04
C ASN A 343 4.64 -19.29 -43.96
N TYR A 344 3.86 -18.43 -44.63
CA TYR A 344 2.67 -18.83 -45.43
C TYR A 344 2.90 -18.94 -46.95
N SER A 345 4.00 -18.40 -47.48
CA SER A 345 4.44 -18.67 -48.86
C SER A 345 5.24 -19.96 -48.88
N TYR A 346 5.24 -20.72 -49.99
CA TYR A 346 5.95 -22.01 -50.23
C TYR A 346 7.49 -22.03 -49.98
N THR A 347 8.01 -21.08 -49.22
CA THR A 347 9.38 -20.77 -48.81
C THR A 347 9.35 -20.44 -47.30
N TYR A 348 9.31 -21.47 -46.47
CA TYR A 348 9.02 -21.37 -45.03
C TYR A 348 9.98 -22.29 -44.23
N LEU A 349 10.20 -22.00 -42.95
CA LEU A 349 10.99 -22.89 -42.07
C LEU A 349 10.17 -24.13 -41.75
N ASP A 350 10.60 -25.31 -42.20
CA ASP A 350 9.87 -26.57 -42.00
C ASP A 350 10.19 -27.20 -40.62
N TRP A 351 10.24 -26.38 -39.58
CA TRP A 351 10.53 -26.80 -38.21
C TRP A 351 9.24 -27.22 -37.51
N ASP A 352 9.14 -28.50 -37.12
CA ASP A 352 8.04 -28.98 -36.28
C ASP A 352 8.30 -28.63 -34.81
N LEU A 353 7.66 -27.56 -34.33
CA LEU A 353 7.78 -27.13 -32.94
C LEU A 353 7.12 -28.09 -31.94
N SER A 354 6.25 -28.99 -32.43
CA SER A 354 5.61 -30.02 -31.60
C SER A 354 6.48 -31.26 -31.39
N ALA A 355 7.55 -31.42 -32.19
CA ALA A 355 8.47 -32.53 -32.06
C ALA A 355 9.38 -32.39 -30.82
N ASP A 356 9.68 -33.52 -30.16
CA ASP A 356 10.53 -33.56 -28.96
C ASP A 356 11.99 -33.18 -29.24
N THR A 357 12.46 -33.29 -30.49
CA THR A 357 13.85 -33.01 -30.89
C THR A 357 13.92 -32.07 -32.09
N MET A 358 15.11 -31.53 -32.34
CA MET A 358 15.42 -30.69 -33.51
C MET A 358 16.18 -31.47 -34.60
N ASP A 359 16.21 -32.81 -34.53
CA ASP A 359 17.05 -33.61 -35.43
C ASP A 359 16.64 -33.48 -36.91
N ASP A 360 15.35 -33.27 -37.16
CA ASP A 360 14.77 -33.09 -38.49
C ASP A 360 14.65 -31.61 -38.90
N TRP A 361 15.10 -30.66 -38.05
CA TRP A 361 15.00 -29.24 -38.36
C TRP A 361 15.98 -28.86 -39.45
N GLN A 362 15.45 -28.54 -40.64
CA GLN A 362 16.25 -28.18 -41.79
C GLN A 362 17.22 -27.04 -41.46
N GLY A 363 18.48 -27.23 -41.82
CA GLY A 363 19.53 -26.22 -41.68
C GLY A 363 20.12 -26.10 -40.27
N VAL A 364 19.66 -26.90 -39.31
CA VAL A 364 20.22 -26.94 -37.95
C VAL A 364 21.20 -28.11 -37.84
N THR A 365 22.43 -27.83 -37.41
CA THR A 365 23.42 -28.87 -37.11
C THR A 365 23.81 -28.84 -35.65
N ILE A 366 23.57 -29.95 -34.96
CA ILE A 366 23.88 -30.11 -33.54
C ILE A 366 25.17 -30.94 -33.38
N SER A 367 26.08 -30.47 -32.55
CA SER A 367 27.30 -31.20 -32.17
C SER A 367 27.51 -31.07 -30.67
N GLU A 368 27.81 -32.19 -30.01
CA GLU A 368 28.02 -32.25 -28.55
C GLU A 368 26.88 -31.60 -27.74
N GLY A 369 25.64 -31.73 -28.22
CA GLY A 369 24.44 -31.21 -27.56
C GLY A 369 24.21 -29.71 -27.72
N ARG A 370 24.88 -29.06 -28.68
CA ARG A 370 24.75 -27.62 -28.98
C ARG A 370 24.58 -27.37 -30.47
N VAL A 371 23.86 -26.31 -30.85
CA VAL A 371 23.76 -25.87 -32.24
C VAL A 371 25.10 -25.26 -32.66
N THR A 372 25.70 -25.81 -33.71
CA THR A 372 27.03 -25.41 -34.21
C THR A 372 26.99 -24.82 -35.62
N GLU A 373 25.95 -25.12 -36.39
CA GLU A 373 25.70 -24.50 -37.68
C GLU A 373 24.20 -24.27 -37.86
N LEU A 374 23.87 -23.07 -38.36
CA LEU A 374 22.52 -22.65 -38.70
C LEU A 374 22.52 -22.12 -40.14
N ILE A 375 21.74 -22.78 -41.00
CA ILE A 375 21.57 -22.44 -42.41
C ILE A 375 20.10 -22.16 -42.65
N ILE A 376 19.81 -20.93 -43.04
CA ILE A 376 18.50 -20.46 -43.41
C ILE A 376 18.62 -19.93 -44.84
N SER A 377 17.94 -20.59 -45.77
CA SER A 377 18.06 -20.25 -47.18
C SER A 377 16.70 -20.21 -47.83
N THR A 378 16.46 -19.22 -48.69
CA THR A 378 15.30 -19.16 -49.58
C THR A 378 13.95 -19.25 -48.84
N VAL A 379 13.88 -18.64 -47.66
CA VAL A 379 12.68 -18.48 -46.83
C VAL A 379 12.54 -17.03 -46.40
N TYR A 380 11.34 -16.52 -46.19
CA TYR A 380 11.18 -15.12 -45.78
C TYR A 380 11.45 -14.96 -44.28
N ILE A 381 12.62 -14.39 -43.94
CA ILE A 381 13.00 -13.99 -42.58
C ILE A 381 13.35 -12.52 -42.58
N ASN A 382 12.57 -11.74 -41.85
CA ASN A 382 12.79 -10.31 -41.68
C ASN A 382 13.44 -9.96 -40.34
N LYS A 383 13.40 -10.87 -39.35
CA LYS A 383 13.90 -10.59 -38.00
C LYS A 383 14.74 -11.73 -37.44
N ILE A 384 15.87 -11.39 -36.84
CA ILE A 384 16.66 -12.29 -36.00
C ILE A 384 16.42 -11.87 -34.54
N PRO A 385 16.07 -12.78 -33.62
CA PRO A 385 15.84 -12.42 -32.22
C PRO A 385 17.15 -12.08 -31.52
N ASN A 386 17.10 -11.19 -30.53
CA ASN A 386 18.28 -10.80 -29.74
C ASN A 386 18.90 -12.02 -29.02
N ARG A 387 18.08 -13.03 -28.71
CA ARG A 387 18.51 -14.29 -28.10
C ARG A 387 19.44 -15.12 -29.00
N ILE A 388 19.65 -14.75 -30.28
CA ILE A 388 20.62 -15.41 -31.16
C ILE A 388 22.01 -15.52 -30.56
N LYS A 389 22.43 -14.53 -29.74
CA LYS A 389 23.73 -14.54 -29.05
C LYS A 389 23.89 -15.69 -28.04
N GLU A 390 22.79 -16.31 -27.60
CA GLU A 390 22.81 -17.45 -26.68
C GLU A 390 23.27 -18.75 -27.35
N LEU A 391 23.31 -18.82 -28.69
CA LEU A 391 23.89 -19.93 -29.45
C LEU A 391 25.43 -19.93 -29.34
N SER A 392 25.92 -20.12 -28.11
CA SER A 392 27.32 -19.88 -27.74
C SER A 392 28.33 -20.79 -28.44
N GLU A 393 27.88 -21.91 -29.03
CA GLU A 393 28.71 -22.83 -29.81
C GLU A 393 28.56 -22.67 -31.34
N LEU A 394 27.82 -21.67 -31.81
CA LEU A 394 27.60 -21.46 -33.23
C LEU A 394 28.91 -21.08 -33.94
N LYS A 395 29.30 -21.88 -34.93
CA LYS A 395 30.52 -21.71 -35.75
C LYS A 395 30.22 -21.20 -37.15
N SER A 396 29.03 -21.50 -37.67
CA SER A 396 28.60 -21.13 -39.01
C SER A 396 27.18 -20.57 -38.94
N LEU A 397 26.98 -19.34 -39.39
CA LEU A 397 25.67 -18.72 -39.57
C LEU A 397 25.52 -18.34 -41.05
N THR A 398 24.55 -18.96 -41.71
CA THR A 398 24.22 -18.71 -43.11
C THR A 398 22.76 -18.31 -43.20
N ILE A 399 22.49 -17.08 -43.65
CA ILE A 399 21.15 -16.56 -43.90
C ILE A 399 21.15 -15.97 -45.30
N VAL A 400 20.54 -16.65 -46.27
CA VAL A 400 20.66 -16.32 -47.69
C VAL A 400 19.30 -16.28 -48.38
N GLY A 401 19.05 -15.23 -49.16
CA GLY A 401 17.80 -15.12 -49.91
C GLY A 401 16.58 -14.91 -49.02
N THR A 402 16.74 -14.26 -47.84
CA THR A 402 15.66 -14.14 -46.84
C THR A 402 15.03 -12.77 -46.71
N ARG A 403 15.53 -11.76 -47.45
CA ARG A 403 15.10 -10.35 -47.39
C ARG A 403 15.41 -9.65 -46.06
N LEU A 404 16.38 -10.16 -45.29
CA LEU A 404 16.78 -9.56 -44.03
C LEU A 404 17.23 -8.10 -44.25
N GLU A 405 16.59 -7.15 -43.57
CA GLU A 405 16.86 -5.71 -43.74
C GLU A 405 17.94 -5.20 -42.77
N GLU A 406 18.05 -5.82 -41.60
CA GLU A 406 18.98 -5.42 -40.54
C GLU A 406 19.65 -6.63 -39.88
N LEU A 407 20.93 -6.48 -39.54
CA LEU A 407 21.67 -7.44 -38.74
C LEU A 407 21.69 -6.97 -37.28
N PRO A 408 21.03 -7.65 -36.34
CA PRO A 408 21.05 -7.23 -34.93
C PRO A 408 22.46 -7.34 -34.36
N VAL A 409 22.78 -6.41 -33.45
CA VAL A 409 24.10 -6.32 -32.80
C VAL A 409 24.45 -7.60 -32.04
N GLU A 410 23.45 -8.36 -31.59
CA GLU A 410 23.56 -9.62 -30.89
C GLU A 410 24.29 -10.71 -31.69
N VAL A 411 24.16 -10.73 -33.02
CA VAL A 411 24.94 -11.65 -33.86
C VAL A 411 26.44 -11.41 -33.68
N CYS A 412 26.85 -10.18 -33.41
CA CYS A 412 28.26 -9.83 -33.23
C CYS A 412 28.87 -10.34 -31.91
N TYR A 413 28.07 -10.91 -31.02
CA TYR A 413 28.52 -11.51 -29.75
C TYR A 413 28.64 -13.04 -29.81
N LEU A 414 28.51 -13.65 -30.98
CA LEU A 414 28.77 -15.07 -31.20
C LEU A 414 30.28 -15.34 -31.21
N GLU A 415 30.86 -15.55 -30.03
CA GLU A 415 32.31 -15.63 -29.83
C GLU A 415 33.00 -16.77 -30.61
N LYS A 416 32.26 -17.84 -30.91
CA LYS A 416 32.76 -19.02 -31.63
C LYS A 416 32.53 -18.99 -33.14
N LEU A 417 31.92 -17.92 -33.66
CA LEU A 417 31.57 -17.83 -35.08
C LEU A 417 32.83 -17.74 -35.95
N GLU A 418 32.94 -18.65 -36.92
CA GLU A 418 34.06 -18.73 -37.88
C GLU A 418 33.65 -18.32 -39.30
N ALA A 419 32.37 -18.43 -39.63
CA ALA A 419 31.82 -18.04 -40.92
C ALA A 419 30.47 -17.34 -40.75
N LEU A 420 30.33 -16.16 -41.35
CA LEU A 420 29.09 -15.40 -41.42
C LEU A 420 28.75 -15.14 -42.88
N THR A 421 27.64 -15.72 -43.33
CA THR A 421 27.16 -15.61 -44.71
C THR A 421 25.77 -14.99 -44.70
N LEU A 422 25.64 -13.77 -45.23
CA LEU A 422 24.41 -12.98 -45.24
C LEU A 422 24.07 -12.48 -46.65
N ASN A 423 24.53 -13.18 -47.69
CA ASN A 423 24.35 -12.72 -49.06
C ASN A 423 22.91 -12.87 -49.58
N ASP A 424 22.57 -12.13 -50.64
CA ASP A 424 21.22 -12.13 -51.22
C ASP A 424 20.16 -11.74 -50.18
N ASN A 425 20.36 -10.61 -49.51
CA ASN A 425 19.44 -10.03 -48.52
C ASN A 425 19.22 -8.54 -48.81
N ASN A 426 18.56 -7.83 -47.90
CA ASN A 426 18.24 -6.42 -48.04
C ASN A 426 19.04 -5.53 -47.08
N LEU A 427 20.18 -6.01 -46.55
CA LEU A 427 20.93 -5.29 -45.53
C LEU A 427 21.39 -3.93 -46.03
N SER A 428 21.02 -2.87 -45.30
CA SER A 428 21.43 -1.50 -45.61
C SER A 428 22.71 -1.07 -44.88
N SER A 429 23.04 -1.75 -43.77
CA SER A 429 24.23 -1.46 -42.99
C SER A 429 24.71 -2.69 -42.20
N ILE A 430 25.94 -2.61 -41.69
CA ILE A 430 26.53 -3.58 -40.77
C ILE A 430 26.90 -2.86 -39.46
N PRO A 431 26.55 -3.40 -38.28
CA PRO A 431 26.86 -2.79 -37.00
C PRO A 431 28.37 -2.66 -36.76
N ALA A 432 28.78 -1.61 -36.05
CA ALA A 432 30.18 -1.36 -35.68
C ALA A 432 30.75 -2.47 -34.78
N GLU A 433 29.88 -3.17 -34.05
CA GLU A 433 30.19 -4.31 -33.21
C GLU A 433 30.66 -5.54 -33.99
N ILE A 434 30.60 -5.55 -35.33
CA ILE A 434 31.13 -6.65 -36.16
C ILE A 434 32.58 -7.00 -35.82
N LYS A 435 33.37 -6.04 -35.32
CA LYS A 435 34.72 -6.26 -34.77
C LYS A 435 34.78 -7.29 -33.64
N ASN A 436 33.69 -7.55 -32.93
CA ASN A 436 33.61 -8.47 -31.79
C ASN A 436 33.66 -9.93 -32.25
N LEU A 437 33.38 -10.20 -33.53
CA LEU A 437 33.53 -11.52 -34.14
C LEU A 437 35.00 -11.89 -34.36
N LYS A 438 35.71 -12.21 -33.27
CA LYS A 438 37.17 -12.41 -33.27
C LYS A 438 37.65 -13.64 -34.03
N LEU A 439 36.78 -14.62 -34.29
CA LEU A 439 37.13 -15.87 -34.96
C LEU A 439 36.65 -15.97 -36.41
N VAL A 440 35.87 -14.99 -36.90
CA VAL A 440 35.35 -15.03 -38.27
C VAL A 440 36.48 -14.92 -39.29
N LYS A 441 36.53 -15.92 -40.17
CA LYS A 441 37.49 -16.03 -41.28
C LYS A 441 36.86 -15.63 -42.61
N ARG A 442 35.55 -15.85 -42.75
CA ARG A 442 34.78 -15.60 -43.98
C ARG A 442 33.57 -14.74 -43.65
N LEU A 443 33.50 -13.57 -44.27
CA LEU A 443 32.38 -12.65 -44.20
C LEU A 443 31.85 -12.43 -45.62
N HIS A 444 30.67 -12.98 -45.89
CA HIS A 444 29.99 -12.86 -47.18
C HIS A 444 28.76 -11.96 -47.02
N LEU A 445 28.78 -10.82 -47.69
CA LEU A 445 27.77 -9.76 -47.65
C LEU A 445 27.35 -9.32 -49.05
N GLN A 446 27.72 -10.06 -50.08
CA GLN A 446 27.37 -9.73 -51.46
C GLN A 446 25.86 -9.71 -51.70
N GLU A 447 25.42 -9.03 -52.76
CA GLU A 447 24.00 -8.96 -53.14
C GLU A 447 23.14 -8.45 -51.96
N ASN A 448 23.49 -7.26 -51.46
CA ASN A 448 22.77 -6.54 -50.41
C ASN A 448 22.62 -5.06 -50.81
N ASN A 449 22.10 -4.23 -49.90
CA ASN A 449 21.88 -2.80 -50.11
C ASN A 449 22.91 -1.91 -49.38
N LEU A 450 24.13 -2.41 -49.12
CA LEU A 450 25.13 -1.68 -48.32
C LEU A 450 25.67 -0.47 -49.08
N ASP A 451 25.60 0.72 -48.48
CA ASP A 451 26.16 1.96 -49.06
C ASP A 451 27.56 2.30 -48.51
N LYS A 452 27.94 1.69 -47.39
CA LYS A 452 29.23 1.82 -46.70
C LYS A 452 29.54 0.58 -45.86
N LEU A 453 30.81 0.44 -45.49
CA LEU A 453 31.26 -0.50 -44.47
C LEU A 453 31.67 0.26 -43.20
N PRO A 454 31.45 -0.31 -42.00
CA PRO A 454 31.96 0.28 -40.75
C PRO A 454 33.49 0.24 -40.73
N VAL A 455 34.12 1.27 -40.17
CA VAL A 455 35.59 1.33 -40.02
C VAL A 455 36.13 0.22 -39.13
N GLU A 456 35.29 -0.27 -38.21
CA GLU A 456 35.56 -1.36 -37.29
C GLU A 456 35.85 -2.70 -37.98
N ILE A 457 35.52 -2.86 -39.27
CA ILE A 457 35.87 -4.07 -40.04
C ILE A 457 37.39 -4.29 -40.07
N GLY A 458 38.18 -3.22 -39.99
CA GLY A 458 39.65 -3.29 -39.89
C GLY A 458 40.16 -4.03 -38.66
N GLN A 459 39.33 -4.19 -37.63
CA GLN A 459 39.69 -4.83 -36.36
C GLN A 459 39.41 -6.34 -36.34
N MET A 460 38.91 -6.92 -37.44
CA MET A 460 38.60 -8.35 -37.55
C MET A 460 39.88 -9.17 -37.79
N SER A 461 40.64 -9.45 -36.73
CA SER A 461 41.99 -10.02 -36.80
C SER A 461 42.13 -11.39 -37.49
N LYS A 462 41.05 -12.17 -37.63
CA LYS A 462 41.04 -13.48 -38.27
C LYS A 462 40.42 -13.49 -39.67
N LEU A 463 39.91 -12.34 -40.13
CA LEU A 463 39.24 -12.25 -41.41
C LEU A 463 40.23 -12.52 -42.56
N GLN A 464 39.86 -13.46 -43.42
CA GLN A 464 40.64 -13.87 -44.59
C GLN A 464 39.89 -13.58 -45.89
N TRP A 465 38.55 -13.67 -45.86
CA TRP A 465 37.70 -13.42 -47.02
C TRP A 465 36.64 -12.40 -46.65
N LEU A 466 36.69 -11.25 -47.31
CA LEU A 466 35.64 -10.24 -47.29
C LEU A 466 35.00 -10.14 -48.67
N ASP A 467 33.74 -10.55 -48.78
CA ASP A 467 32.96 -10.42 -50.02
C ASP A 467 31.82 -9.44 -49.83
N VAL A 468 31.85 -8.34 -50.59
CA VAL A 468 30.85 -7.26 -50.56
C VAL A 468 30.43 -6.89 -51.97
N HIS A 469 30.57 -7.81 -52.94
CA HIS A 469 30.23 -7.51 -54.33
C HIS A 469 28.72 -7.29 -54.53
N ASP A 470 28.34 -6.62 -55.62
CA ASP A 470 26.93 -6.30 -55.93
C ASP A 470 26.21 -5.63 -54.74
N ASN A 471 26.76 -4.50 -54.30
CA ASN A 471 26.21 -3.60 -53.28
C ASN A 471 26.26 -2.14 -53.80
N TYR A 472 25.95 -1.16 -52.95
CA TYR A 472 25.97 0.27 -53.27
C TYR A 472 27.15 1.03 -52.62
N ILE A 473 28.25 0.35 -52.31
CA ILE A 473 29.38 0.95 -51.59
C ILE A 473 30.07 2.00 -52.46
N THR A 474 30.11 3.24 -51.97
CA THR A 474 30.70 4.39 -52.68
C THR A 474 32.16 4.68 -52.30
N ALA A 475 32.57 4.26 -51.10
CA ALA A 475 33.93 4.38 -50.59
C ALA A 475 34.26 3.23 -49.63
N LEU A 476 35.53 2.81 -49.62
CA LEU A 476 36.05 1.81 -48.67
C LEU A 476 36.69 2.51 -47.46
N PRO A 477 36.47 2.02 -46.22
CA PRO A 477 37.21 2.49 -45.05
C PRO A 477 38.69 2.11 -45.19
N VAL A 478 39.59 3.03 -44.83
CA VAL A 478 41.04 2.85 -44.95
C VAL A 478 41.54 1.72 -44.04
N GLU A 479 40.81 1.48 -42.95
CA GLU A 479 41.03 0.46 -41.94
C GLU A 479 40.97 -0.97 -42.49
N ILE A 480 40.42 -1.20 -43.70
CA ILE A 480 40.54 -2.51 -44.37
C ILE A 480 42.01 -2.90 -44.56
N ALA A 481 42.91 -1.93 -44.74
CA ALA A 481 44.34 -2.18 -44.82
C ALA A 481 44.93 -2.72 -43.49
N ASP A 482 44.26 -2.51 -42.35
CA ASP A 482 44.71 -2.97 -41.03
C ASP A 482 44.37 -4.45 -40.75
N ILE A 483 43.56 -5.09 -41.60
CA ILE A 483 43.19 -6.50 -41.47
C ILE A 483 44.45 -7.35 -41.75
N PRO A 484 44.99 -8.07 -40.75
CA PRO A 484 46.33 -8.64 -40.86
C PRO A 484 46.40 -9.87 -41.79
N ASN A 485 45.30 -10.62 -41.90
CA ASN A 485 45.25 -11.90 -42.60
C ASN A 485 44.33 -11.88 -43.83
N LEU A 486 43.98 -10.70 -44.35
CA LEU A 486 43.08 -10.60 -45.50
C LEU A 486 43.74 -11.21 -46.75
N LEU A 487 43.06 -12.18 -47.35
CA LEU A 487 43.51 -12.89 -48.55
C LEU A 487 42.63 -12.57 -49.75
N ILE A 488 41.34 -12.32 -49.53
CA ILE A 488 40.38 -12.02 -50.60
C ILE A 488 39.55 -10.82 -50.17
N LEU A 489 39.57 -9.79 -51.02
CA LEU A 489 38.66 -8.65 -50.95
C LEU A 489 37.91 -8.56 -52.28
N ASN A 490 36.63 -8.93 -52.26
CA ASN A 490 35.77 -8.84 -53.43
C ASN A 490 34.81 -7.66 -53.29
N ILE A 491 35.02 -6.65 -54.13
CA ILE A 491 34.31 -5.36 -54.13
C ILE A 491 33.61 -5.10 -55.46
N LYS A 492 33.54 -6.13 -56.31
CA LYS A 492 33.01 -6.03 -57.66
C LYS A 492 31.59 -5.48 -57.70
N ASN A 493 31.24 -4.78 -58.77
CA ASN A 493 29.89 -4.23 -58.99
C ASN A 493 29.41 -3.31 -57.84
N ASN A 494 30.31 -2.49 -57.29
CA ASN A 494 29.98 -1.38 -56.40
C ASN A 494 30.28 -0.04 -57.10
N PRO A 495 29.53 1.04 -56.81
CA PRO A 495 29.76 2.38 -57.37
C PRO A 495 30.96 3.10 -56.71
N LEU A 496 32.09 2.41 -56.55
CA LEU A 496 33.31 2.95 -55.96
C LEU A 496 33.93 4.01 -56.89
N THR A 497 34.27 5.16 -56.34
CA THR A 497 34.92 6.25 -57.09
C THR A 497 36.46 6.14 -57.10
N SER A 498 37.02 5.56 -56.05
CA SER A 498 38.46 5.33 -55.89
C SER A 498 38.71 4.24 -54.83
N ILE A 499 39.91 3.65 -54.86
CA ILE A 499 40.38 2.75 -53.80
C ILE A 499 41.44 3.51 -52.99
N PRO A 500 41.35 3.55 -51.65
CA PRO A 500 42.38 4.17 -50.83
C PRO A 500 43.77 3.60 -51.09
N GLN A 501 44.77 4.48 -51.25
CA GLN A 501 46.15 4.08 -51.58
C GLN A 501 46.71 3.04 -50.60
N VAL A 502 46.40 3.16 -49.30
CA VAL A 502 46.84 2.20 -48.27
C VAL A 502 46.35 0.77 -48.51
N ILE A 503 45.19 0.58 -49.15
CA ILE A 503 44.68 -0.74 -49.52
C ILE A 503 45.46 -1.29 -50.73
N CYS A 504 45.80 -0.42 -51.69
CA CYS A 504 46.64 -0.77 -52.83
C CYS A 504 48.09 -1.10 -52.44
N ASP A 505 48.64 -0.36 -51.48
CA ASP A 505 49.95 -0.65 -50.88
C ASP A 505 49.93 -2.03 -50.20
N LYS A 506 48.87 -2.32 -49.42
CA LYS A 506 48.68 -3.62 -48.76
C LYS A 506 48.57 -4.80 -49.75
N LYS A 507 47.91 -4.60 -50.90
CA LYS A 507 47.86 -5.59 -52.01
C LYS A 507 49.26 -5.88 -52.55
N SER A 508 50.12 -4.87 -52.62
CA SER A 508 51.50 -5.01 -53.10
C SER A 508 52.41 -5.70 -52.07
N GLU A 509 52.16 -5.50 -50.77
CA GLU A 509 52.90 -6.15 -49.68
C GLU A 509 52.52 -7.63 -49.48
N ILE A 510 51.23 -7.96 -49.64
CA ILE A 510 50.74 -9.33 -49.51
C ILE A 510 50.62 -9.95 -50.91
N ASN A 511 51.65 -10.69 -51.35
CA ASN A 511 51.69 -11.40 -52.65
C ASN A 511 50.46 -12.30 -52.95
N ASN A 512 49.67 -12.64 -51.92
CA ASN A 512 48.49 -13.50 -52.03
C ASN A 512 47.15 -12.77 -51.76
N LEU A 513 47.15 -11.44 -51.54
CA LEU A 513 45.90 -10.69 -51.41
C LEU A 513 45.28 -10.51 -52.80
N ARG A 514 44.20 -11.24 -53.04
CA ARG A 514 43.40 -11.12 -54.25
C ARG A 514 42.34 -10.03 -54.08
N LEU A 515 42.54 -8.93 -54.79
CA LEU A 515 41.57 -7.85 -54.92
C LEU A 515 40.72 -8.08 -56.19
N VAL A 516 39.41 -8.31 -56.04
CA VAL A 516 38.47 -8.55 -57.16
C VAL A 516 37.60 -7.31 -57.32
N ILE A 517 37.80 -6.57 -58.41
CA ILE A 517 37.28 -5.20 -58.59
C ILE A 517 36.28 -5.11 -59.76
N THR A 518 36.58 -5.76 -60.88
CA THR A 518 35.76 -5.69 -62.11
C THR A 518 35.66 -7.08 -62.75
N LYS A 519 34.74 -7.22 -63.72
CA LYS A 519 34.58 -8.47 -64.49
C LYS A 519 35.78 -8.74 -65.41
N ASP A 520 36.46 -7.67 -65.82
CA ASP A 520 37.67 -7.67 -66.65
C ASP A 520 38.77 -7.02 -65.81
N ASP A 521 39.89 -7.73 -65.57
CA ASP A 521 41.00 -7.41 -64.65
C ASP A 521 41.74 -6.07 -64.96
N GLU A 522 41.06 -4.92 -64.98
CA GLU A 522 41.72 -3.60 -64.94
C GLU A 522 42.01 -3.25 -63.47
N ASP A 523 43.29 -3.31 -63.12
CA ASP A 523 43.78 -3.07 -61.77
C ASP A 523 43.67 -1.58 -61.41
N ILE A 524 42.61 -1.19 -60.68
CA ILE A 524 42.41 0.20 -60.22
C ILE A 524 43.54 0.67 -59.27
N CYS A 525 44.36 -0.25 -58.74
CA CYS A 525 45.55 0.10 -57.97
C CYS A 525 46.77 0.49 -58.80
N ASN A 526 46.69 0.47 -60.15
CA ASN A 526 47.77 0.82 -61.07
C ASN A 526 47.37 1.87 -62.11
#